data_AF-A0A843AT74-F1
#
_entry.id   AF-A0A843AT74-F1
#
_cell.length_a   1.000
_cell.length_b   1.000
_cell.length_c   1.000
_cell.angle_alpha   90.00
_cell.angle_beta   90.00
_cell.angle_gamma   90.00
#
_symmetry.space_group_name_H-M   'P 1'
#
loop_
_entity.id
_entity.type
_entity.pdbx_description
1 polymer ?
#
loop_
_entity_poly.entity_id
_entity_poly.type
_entity_poly.pdbx_seq_one_letter_code
_entity_poly.pdbx_strand_id
1 'polypeptide(L)'
;MNDQETNQIPQYGNGPLTLSGPSNAQRVTAGSSAVWKLILKPRQANKMKVRIVLTITYGTEDEPEWDIVLSQSSGKLWESAKLTVPDVEFSMEGMGGKEITLSAESPRGARLDDSVHIKMQVIAEGQECGNMEFFANTMQSILILKTSIGHERAVVDGVAGKAKIGNDKGIFALLAPGKLDGYVFMEAMNTDLVRETCRGVRKAKGLVDGETNLTEIEHFLTPKPLVSGISEGDVVELVAGPFKGEKARVQKIDESKEEITVELFEATVPIPVTVRGDSVRVLEKER
;
A
#
# COMPACT_ATOMS: atom_id res chain seq x y z
N MET A 1 -22.50 -18.57 -15.48
CA MET A 1 -22.48 -17.55 -16.55
C MET A 1 -21.22 -16.75 -16.33
N ASN A 2 -20.29 -16.83 -17.28
CA ASN A 2 -18.99 -16.17 -17.20
C ASN A 2 -19.17 -14.70 -17.56
N ASP A 3 -19.04 -13.82 -16.59
CA ASP A 3 -18.77 -12.41 -16.84
C ASP A 3 -17.26 -12.26 -17.04
N GLN A 4 -16.82 -12.47 -18.28
CA GLN A 4 -15.57 -11.89 -18.74
C GLN A 4 -15.88 -10.43 -19.09
N GLU A 5 -15.64 -9.52 -18.16
CA GLU A 5 -15.44 -8.11 -18.50
C GLU A 5 -14.26 -8.04 -19.48
N THR A 6 -14.58 -7.98 -20.77
CA THR A 6 -13.63 -7.57 -21.79
C THR A 6 -13.25 -6.13 -21.48
N ASN A 7 -12.13 -5.97 -20.79
CA ASN A 7 -11.46 -4.69 -20.56
C ASN A 7 -10.98 -4.19 -21.95
N GLN A 8 -11.89 -3.63 -22.75
CA GLN A 8 -11.57 -3.11 -24.07
C GLN A 8 -10.68 -1.89 -23.87
N ILE A 9 -9.40 -2.05 -24.19
CA ILE A 9 -8.44 -0.96 -24.22
C ILE A 9 -8.99 0.13 -25.15
N PRO A 10 -9.22 1.37 -24.66
CA PRO A 10 -9.70 2.45 -25.50
C PRO A 10 -8.79 2.62 -26.72
N GLN A 11 -9.36 2.50 -27.92
CA GLN A 11 -8.67 2.85 -29.15
C GLN A 11 -9.09 4.25 -29.55
N TYR A 12 -8.14 5.18 -29.52
CA TYR A 12 -8.34 6.51 -30.05
C TYR A 12 -7.76 6.58 -31.47
N GLY A 13 -8.53 7.13 -32.41
CA GLY A 13 -8.04 7.52 -33.74
C GLY A 13 -8.94 7.15 -34.93
N ASN A 14 -9.33 8.17 -35.69
CA ASN A 14 -9.83 8.06 -37.08
C ASN A 14 -8.75 8.44 -38.12
N GLY A 15 -7.52 8.72 -37.68
CA GLY A 15 -6.40 9.14 -38.52
C GLY A 15 -5.50 7.98 -39.01
N PRO A 16 -4.31 8.28 -39.57
CA PRO A 16 -3.38 7.27 -40.11
C PRO A 16 -2.70 6.41 -39.04
N LEU A 17 -2.93 6.71 -37.76
CA LEU A 17 -2.33 6.07 -36.60
C LEU A 17 -3.41 5.79 -35.55
N THR A 18 -3.24 4.71 -34.79
CA THR A 18 -4.05 4.41 -33.60
C THR A 18 -3.18 4.44 -32.36
N LEU A 19 -3.71 5.01 -31.29
CA LEU A 19 -3.12 4.99 -29.96
C LEU A 19 -3.94 4.06 -29.06
N SER A 20 -3.26 3.16 -28.36
CA SER A 20 -3.88 2.22 -27.42
C SER A 20 -2.95 1.93 -26.24
N GLY A 21 -3.51 1.60 -25.08
CA GLY A 21 -2.77 1.20 -23.90
C GLY A 21 -3.57 1.48 -22.61
N PRO A 22 -3.08 1.04 -21.45
CA PRO A 22 -3.69 1.34 -20.18
C PRO A 22 -3.46 2.82 -19.81
N SER A 23 -4.49 3.45 -19.25
CA SER A 23 -4.44 4.79 -18.68
C SER A 23 -4.99 4.83 -17.25
N ASN A 24 -5.02 3.67 -16.59
CA ASN A 24 -5.50 3.58 -15.21
C ASN A 24 -4.65 4.48 -14.30
N ALA A 25 -5.33 5.09 -13.33
CA ALA A 25 -4.67 5.79 -12.24
C ALA A 25 -3.66 4.85 -11.55
N GLN A 26 -2.51 5.39 -11.17
CA GLN A 26 -1.48 4.65 -10.44
C GLN A 26 -1.16 5.37 -9.14
N ARG A 27 -1.03 4.62 -8.05
CA ARG A 27 -0.51 5.12 -6.79
C ARG A 27 0.93 4.65 -6.63
N VAL A 28 1.81 5.55 -6.21
CA VAL A 28 3.25 5.24 -6.07
C VAL A 28 3.80 5.76 -4.76
N THR A 29 4.85 5.15 -4.26
CA THR A 29 5.56 5.66 -3.08
C THR A 29 6.55 6.75 -3.50
N ALA A 30 7.01 7.54 -2.54
CA ALA A 30 7.96 8.64 -2.81
C ALA A 30 9.27 8.10 -3.41
N GLY A 31 9.70 8.63 -4.56
CA GLY A 31 10.87 8.14 -5.30
C GLY A 31 10.60 6.96 -6.23
N SER A 32 9.36 6.46 -6.29
CA SER A 32 8.93 5.40 -7.21
C SER A 32 8.22 5.99 -8.43
N SER A 33 8.13 5.22 -9.53
CA SER A 33 7.55 5.68 -10.78
C SER A 33 6.22 5.03 -11.13
N ALA A 34 5.27 5.83 -11.61
CA ALA A 34 4.12 5.36 -12.36
C ALA A 34 4.53 5.12 -13.81
N VAL A 35 4.08 4.03 -14.44
CA VAL A 35 4.51 3.64 -15.79
C VAL A 35 3.33 3.18 -16.63
N TRP A 36 3.13 3.84 -17.78
CA TRP A 36 2.12 3.48 -18.77
C TRP A 36 2.79 3.07 -20.09
N LYS A 37 2.49 1.86 -20.55
CA LYS A 37 3.00 1.30 -21.80
C LYS A 37 1.94 1.37 -22.89
N LEU A 38 2.20 2.18 -23.90
CA LEU A 38 1.29 2.50 -24.99
C LEU A 38 1.81 1.89 -26.29
N ILE A 39 0.89 1.64 -27.21
CA ILE A 39 1.18 1.15 -28.55
C ILE A 39 0.62 2.14 -29.56
N LEU A 40 1.51 2.65 -30.40
CA LEU A 40 1.19 3.38 -31.61
C LEU A 40 1.18 2.42 -32.78
N LYS A 41 0.02 2.18 -33.39
CA LYS A 41 -0.14 1.25 -34.51
C LYS A 41 -0.56 1.99 -35.79
N PRO A 42 0.28 1.99 -36.83
CA PRO A 42 -0.06 2.56 -38.13
C PRO A 42 -1.26 1.86 -38.77
N ARG A 43 -2.07 2.64 -39.49
CA ARG A 43 -3.13 2.14 -40.39
C ARG A 43 -2.71 2.12 -41.86
N GLN A 44 -1.53 2.65 -42.16
CA GLN A 44 -0.95 2.71 -43.50
C GLN A 44 0.55 2.41 -43.45
N ALA A 45 1.10 1.89 -44.55
CA ALA A 45 2.51 1.51 -44.63
C ALA A 45 3.45 2.67 -45.01
N ASN A 46 2.92 3.76 -45.58
CA ASN A 46 3.72 4.89 -46.00
C ASN A 46 4.39 5.58 -44.81
N LYS A 47 5.58 6.14 -45.04
CA LYS A 47 6.28 6.95 -44.05
C LYS A 47 5.40 8.12 -43.61
N MET A 48 5.29 8.31 -42.31
CA MET A 48 4.53 9.41 -41.69
C MET A 48 5.34 10.08 -40.57
N LYS A 49 5.12 11.38 -40.39
CA LYS A 49 5.60 12.17 -39.27
C LYS A 49 4.57 12.10 -38.14
N VAL A 50 5.04 11.69 -36.97
CA VAL A 50 4.25 11.59 -35.74
C VAL A 50 4.79 12.62 -34.75
N ARG A 51 3.88 13.35 -34.11
CA ARG A 51 4.14 14.33 -33.06
C ARG A 51 3.38 13.92 -31.80
N ILE A 52 4.06 13.90 -30.66
CA ILE A 52 3.47 13.65 -29.35
C ILE A 52 3.66 14.90 -28.51
N VAL A 53 2.56 15.45 -28.02
CA VAL A 53 2.54 16.62 -27.15
C VAL A 53 2.02 16.20 -25.78
N LEU A 54 2.75 16.53 -24.72
CA LEU A 54 2.29 16.33 -23.34
C LEU A 54 1.88 17.66 -22.73
N THR A 55 0.79 17.65 -21.96
CA THR A 55 0.44 18.74 -21.03
C THR A 55 0.51 18.17 -19.63
N ILE A 56 1.37 18.72 -18.80
CA ILE A 56 1.62 18.24 -17.43
C ILE A 56 1.07 19.28 -16.47
N THR A 57 0.25 18.84 -15.52
CA THR A 57 -0.34 19.68 -14.48
C THR A 57 -0.26 18.97 -13.14
N TYR A 58 0.07 19.72 -12.08
CA TYR A 58 0.14 19.23 -10.71
C TYR A 58 -1.11 19.66 -9.93
N GLY A 59 -1.38 19.05 -8.77
CA GLY A 59 -2.60 19.31 -8.02
C GLY A 59 -2.70 20.75 -7.51
N THR A 60 -1.62 21.28 -6.94
CA THR A 60 -1.50 22.63 -6.41
C THR A 60 -0.18 23.28 -6.84
N GLU A 61 -0.04 24.61 -6.70
CA GLU A 61 1.19 25.33 -7.08
C GLU A 61 2.40 24.96 -6.19
N ASP A 62 2.16 24.46 -4.97
CA ASP A 62 3.21 24.09 -4.02
C ASP A 62 3.64 22.61 -4.14
N GLU A 63 2.95 21.82 -4.97
CA GLU A 63 3.30 20.41 -5.20
C GLU A 63 4.62 20.29 -5.97
N PRO A 64 5.50 19.36 -5.56
CA PRO A 64 6.80 19.22 -6.20
C PRO A 64 6.63 18.65 -7.62
N GLU A 65 7.42 19.16 -8.56
CA GLU A 65 7.42 18.66 -9.93
C GLU A 65 7.89 17.20 -10.00
N TRP A 66 7.24 16.41 -10.85
CA TRP A 66 7.59 15.01 -11.06
C TRP A 66 8.54 14.87 -12.25
N ASP A 67 9.40 13.85 -12.20
CA ASP A 67 10.30 13.53 -13.30
C ASP A 67 9.55 12.71 -14.35
N ILE A 68 9.19 13.35 -15.47
CA ILE A 68 8.41 12.75 -16.55
C ILE A 68 9.34 12.35 -17.68
N VAL A 69 9.25 11.09 -18.14
CA VAL A 69 10.03 10.57 -19.25
C VAL A 69 9.11 9.91 -20.28
N LEU A 70 9.28 10.30 -21.53
CA LEU A 70 8.72 9.60 -22.68
C LEU A 70 9.83 8.82 -23.36
N SER A 71 9.63 7.52 -23.58
CA SER A 71 10.65 6.64 -24.16
C SER A 71 10.08 5.65 -25.15
N GLN A 72 10.95 5.09 -25.96
CA GLN A 72 10.69 3.99 -26.88
C GLN A 72 11.78 2.92 -26.71
N SER A 73 11.67 1.80 -27.42
CA SER A 73 12.65 0.70 -27.34
C SER A 73 14.10 1.13 -27.63
N SER A 74 14.32 2.16 -28.45
CA SER A 74 15.65 2.67 -28.78
C SER A 74 16.19 3.73 -27.81
N GLY A 75 15.44 4.11 -26.77
CA GLY A 75 15.86 5.12 -25.79
C GLY A 75 14.81 6.20 -25.50
N LYS A 76 15.23 7.23 -24.75
CA LYS A 76 14.38 8.35 -24.35
C LYS A 76 14.05 9.22 -25.57
N LEU A 77 12.76 9.51 -25.73
CA LEU A 77 12.23 10.49 -26.67
C LEU A 77 12.24 11.90 -26.08
N TRP A 78 11.91 12.01 -24.79
CA TRP A 78 11.92 13.27 -24.05
C TRP A 78 11.98 13.01 -22.54
N GLU A 79 12.48 13.98 -21.79
CA GLU A 79 12.49 13.97 -20.33
C GLU A 79 12.34 15.40 -19.77
N SER A 80 11.57 15.55 -18.69
CA SER A 80 11.31 16.84 -18.04
C SER A 80 12.59 17.48 -17.50
N ALA A 81 13.54 16.67 -17.03
CA ALA A 81 14.83 17.13 -16.49
C ALA A 81 15.65 18.00 -17.46
N LYS A 82 15.37 17.96 -18.77
CA LYS A 82 16.00 18.84 -19.77
C LYS A 82 15.41 20.25 -19.84
N LEU A 83 14.28 20.51 -19.15
CA LEU A 83 13.57 21.79 -19.15
C LEU A 83 13.16 22.27 -20.55
N THR A 84 12.94 21.32 -21.47
CA THR A 84 12.46 21.57 -22.82
C THR A 84 10.96 21.31 -22.92
N VAL A 85 10.28 21.96 -23.86
CA VAL A 85 8.86 21.71 -24.10
C VAL A 85 8.59 20.22 -24.39
N PRO A 86 7.54 19.62 -23.81
CA PRO A 86 7.18 18.21 -24.01
C PRO A 86 6.48 17.99 -25.36
N ASP A 87 7.21 18.26 -26.44
CA ASP A 87 6.74 18.21 -27.81
C ASP A 87 7.76 17.48 -28.67
N VAL A 88 7.44 16.25 -29.04
CA VAL A 88 8.38 15.32 -29.67
C VAL A 88 7.89 14.94 -31.05
N GLU A 89 8.77 15.02 -32.04
CA GLU A 89 8.49 14.56 -33.41
C GLU A 89 9.42 13.41 -33.81
N PHE A 90 8.87 12.41 -34.49
CA PHE A 90 9.64 11.32 -35.10
C PHE A 90 8.92 10.73 -36.32
N SER A 91 9.62 9.92 -37.11
CA SER A 91 9.01 9.22 -38.25
C SER A 91 8.63 7.78 -37.91
N MET A 92 7.54 7.30 -38.51
CA MET A 92 7.14 5.89 -38.54
C MET A 92 6.93 5.45 -39.98
N GLU A 93 7.19 4.18 -40.27
CA GLU A 93 7.01 3.57 -41.59
C GLU A 93 6.63 2.08 -41.41
N GLY A 94 5.87 1.55 -42.37
CA GLY A 94 5.38 0.18 -42.33
C GLY A 94 4.20 -0.03 -41.37
N MET A 95 3.79 -1.29 -41.24
CA MET A 95 2.62 -1.69 -40.44
C MET A 95 2.97 -2.10 -39.00
N GLY A 96 4.25 -2.03 -38.63
CA GLY A 96 4.73 -2.41 -37.30
C GLY A 96 4.22 -1.47 -36.22
N GLY A 97 3.67 -2.02 -35.14
CA GLY A 97 3.35 -1.25 -33.95
C GLY A 97 4.62 -0.79 -33.24
N LYS A 98 4.55 0.39 -32.61
CA LYS A 98 5.66 0.96 -31.85
C LYS A 98 5.26 1.14 -30.39
N GLU A 99 6.02 0.54 -29.49
CA GLU A 99 5.83 0.71 -28.05
C GLU A 99 6.41 2.05 -27.59
N ILE A 100 5.60 2.79 -26.85
CA ILE A 100 5.95 4.05 -26.20
C ILE A 100 5.70 3.86 -24.70
N THR A 101 6.67 4.22 -23.88
CA THR A 101 6.53 4.19 -22.42
C THR A 101 6.54 5.61 -21.88
N LEU A 102 5.47 5.99 -21.19
CA LEU A 102 5.39 7.19 -20.38
C LEU A 102 5.65 6.79 -18.92
N SER A 103 6.63 7.40 -18.28
CA SER A 103 6.87 7.24 -16.84
C SER A 103 6.83 8.58 -16.12
N ALA A 104 6.30 8.57 -14.91
CA ALA A 104 6.29 9.70 -13.98
C ALA A 104 6.90 9.25 -12.65
N GLU A 105 8.11 9.71 -12.35
CA GLU A 105 8.79 9.44 -11.08
C GLU A 105 8.41 10.49 -10.04
N SER A 106 7.92 10.03 -8.90
CA SER A 106 7.56 10.91 -7.81
C SER A 106 8.81 11.43 -7.08
N PRO A 107 8.81 12.68 -6.61
CA PRO A 107 9.92 13.19 -5.82
C PRO A 107 10.14 12.40 -4.53
N ARG A 108 11.40 12.21 -4.12
CA ARG A 108 11.73 11.55 -2.83
C ARG A 108 11.11 12.24 -1.62
N GLY A 109 10.89 13.55 -1.72
CA GLY A 109 10.28 14.39 -0.70
C GLY A 109 8.76 14.53 -0.81
N ALA A 110 8.11 13.79 -1.71
CA ALA A 110 6.67 13.89 -1.93
C ALA A 110 5.88 13.62 -0.64
N ARG A 111 4.80 14.38 -0.46
CA ARG A 111 3.82 14.27 0.62
C ARG A 111 2.61 13.48 0.15
N LEU A 112 1.80 13.03 1.10
CA LEU A 112 0.62 12.23 0.81
C LEU A 112 -0.29 12.94 -0.20
N ASP A 113 -0.66 12.20 -1.25
CA ASP A 113 -1.53 12.64 -2.33
C ASP A 113 -0.99 13.76 -3.24
N ASP A 114 0.30 14.14 -3.13
CA ASP A 114 0.97 14.91 -4.19
C ASP A 114 0.75 14.18 -5.52
N SER A 115 0.40 14.91 -6.58
CA SER A 115 -0.18 14.31 -7.78
C SER A 115 0.32 14.93 -9.08
N VAL A 116 0.26 14.14 -10.14
CA VAL A 116 0.53 14.59 -11.50
C VAL A 116 -0.56 14.09 -12.45
N HIS A 117 -1.04 15.01 -13.28
CA HIS A 117 -1.93 14.72 -14.39
C HIS A 117 -1.18 15.02 -15.69
N ILE A 118 -1.19 14.06 -16.61
CA ILE A 118 -0.50 14.15 -17.90
C ILE A 118 -1.51 13.90 -19.00
N LYS A 119 -1.76 14.90 -19.84
CA LYS A 119 -2.54 14.73 -21.07
C LYS A 119 -1.57 14.50 -22.22
N MET A 120 -1.75 13.43 -22.98
CA MET A 120 -0.97 13.10 -24.15
C MET A 120 -1.83 13.24 -25.39
N GLN A 121 -1.40 14.09 -26.32
CA GLN A 121 -1.98 14.21 -27.65
C GLN A 121 -1.02 13.63 -28.69
N VAL A 122 -1.54 12.79 -29.58
CA VAL A 122 -0.79 12.19 -30.68
C VAL A 122 -1.35 12.69 -31.99
N ILE A 123 -0.48 13.29 -32.81
CA ILE A 123 -0.81 13.87 -34.11
C ILE A 123 0.05 13.16 -35.16
N ALA A 124 -0.54 12.77 -36.27
CA ALA A 124 0.20 12.23 -37.42
C ALA A 124 -0.27 12.93 -38.70
N GLU A 125 0.68 13.39 -39.52
CA GLU A 125 0.40 14.15 -40.75
C GLU A 125 -0.55 15.35 -40.52
N GLY A 126 -0.43 16.02 -39.37
CA GLY A 126 -1.27 17.15 -38.99
C GLY A 126 -2.69 16.78 -38.53
N GLN A 127 -3.04 15.49 -38.46
CA GLN A 127 -4.33 15.01 -37.95
C GLN A 127 -4.18 14.45 -36.53
N GLU A 128 -5.07 14.85 -35.63
CA GLU A 128 -5.16 14.25 -34.29
C GLU A 128 -5.58 12.78 -34.41
N CYS A 129 -4.73 11.90 -33.87
CA CYS A 129 -4.90 10.46 -33.91
C CYS A 129 -5.26 9.88 -32.55
N GLY A 130 -5.09 10.62 -31.45
CA GLY A 130 -5.56 10.18 -30.14
C GLY A 130 -5.19 11.13 -29.03
N ASN A 131 -5.99 11.08 -27.97
CA ASN A 131 -5.78 11.82 -26.74
C ASN A 131 -5.99 10.86 -25.56
N MET A 132 -5.05 10.83 -24.63
CA MET A 132 -5.12 10.02 -23.41
C MET A 132 -4.71 10.85 -22.20
N GLU A 133 -5.36 10.62 -21.06
CA GLU A 133 -5.02 11.25 -19.80
C GLU A 133 -4.46 10.21 -18.83
N PHE A 134 -3.41 10.58 -18.11
CA PHE A 134 -2.74 9.74 -17.13
C PHE A 134 -2.70 10.47 -15.80
N PHE A 135 -2.95 9.75 -14.73
CA PHE A 135 -2.96 10.28 -13.38
C PHE A 135 -2.13 9.40 -12.46
N ALA A 136 -1.24 10.02 -11.69
CA ALA A 136 -0.61 9.37 -10.57
C ALA A 136 -0.62 10.28 -9.34
N ASN A 137 -0.77 9.66 -8.17
CA ASN A 137 -0.58 10.32 -6.89
C ASN A 137 0.30 9.48 -5.97
N THR A 138 0.93 10.16 -5.03
CA THR A 138 1.78 9.50 -4.05
C THR A 138 0.97 8.89 -2.90
N MET A 139 1.50 7.82 -2.33
CA MET A 139 0.93 7.13 -1.18
C MET A 139 2.03 6.75 -0.18
N GLN A 140 1.60 6.45 1.03
CA GLN A 140 2.45 5.90 2.07
C GLN A 140 2.85 4.45 1.79
N SER A 141 3.97 4.07 2.39
CA SER A 141 4.54 2.72 2.34
C SER A 141 4.64 2.16 3.75
N ILE A 142 4.78 0.83 3.86
CA ILE A 142 5.11 0.20 5.14
C ILE A 142 6.60 -0.12 5.14
N LEU A 143 7.32 0.50 6.05
CA LEU A 143 8.75 0.32 6.28
C LEU A 143 8.99 -0.56 7.49
N ILE A 144 10.13 -1.27 7.49
CA ILE A 144 10.52 -2.16 8.58
C ILE A 144 11.74 -1.59 9.29
N LEU A 145 11.63 -1.36 10.60
CA LEU A 145 12.73 -0.95 11.46
C LEU A 145 13.25 -2.15 12.26
N LYS A 146 14.54 -2.47 12.10
CA LYS A 146 15.20 -3.50 12.91
C LYS A 146 15.49 -2.97 14.31
N THR A 147 15.26 -3.80 15.32
CA THR A 147 15.46 -3.45 16.74
C THR A 147 16.36 -4.47 17.44
N SER A 148 16.61 -4.25 18.73
CA SER A 148 17.11 -5.30 19.61
C SER A 148 15.92 -6.10 20.14
N ILE A 149 16.02 -7.43 20.10
CA ILE A 149 14.97 -8.34 20.57
C ILE A 149 14.49 -7.94 21.98
N GLY A 150 13.17 -7.93 22.16
CA GLY A 150 12.50 -7.58 23.41
C GLY A 150 12.45 -6.09 23.72
N HIS A 151 12.85 -5.23 22.77
CA HIS A 151 12.83 -3.76 22.91
C HIS A 151 11.96 -3.08 21.84
N GLU A 152 11.14 -3.82 21.11
CA GLU A 152 10.28 -3.34 20.02
C GLU A 152 9.37 -2.20 20.52
N ARG A 153 8.71 -2.41 21.67
CA ARG A 153 7.84 -1.38 22.27
C ARG A 153 8.61 -0.13 22.67
N ALA A 154 9.76 -0.29 23.33
CA ALA A 154 10.59 0.84 23.73
C ALA A 154 11.13 1.63 22.52
N VAL A 155 11.43 0.94 21.41
CA VAL A 155 11.80 1.58 20.16
C VAL A 155 10.61 2.34 19.56
N VAL A 156 9.42 1.74 19.52
CA VAL A 156 8.19 2.45 19.08
C VAL A 156 7.97 3.72 19.90
N ASP A 157 8.04 3.64 21.23
CA ASP A 157 7.83 4.79 22.10
C ASP A 157 8.89 5.89 21.86
N GLY A 158 10.14 5.49 21.62
CA GLY A 158 11.23 6.40 21.28
C GLY A 158 11.08 7.08 19.90
N VAL A 159 10.68 6.33 18.87
CA VAL A 159 10.40 6.86 17.53
C VAL A 159 9.18 7.78 17.58
N ALA A 160 8.09 7.35 18.22
CA ALA A 160 6.88 8.14 18.40
C ALA A 160 7.16 9.45 19.15
N GLY A 161 7.99 9.40 20.20
CA GLY A 161 8.40 10.58 20.96
C GLY A 161 9.13 11.60 20.08
N LYS A 162 10.01 11.15 19.18
CA LYS A 162 10.68 12.04 18.20
C LYS A 162 9.75 12.52 17.10
N ALA A 163 8.88 11.66 16.58
CA ALA A 163 7.94 11.99 15.51
C ALA A 163 6.96 13.11 15.90
N LYS A 164 6.64 13.23 17.20
CA LYS A 164 5.78 14.28 17.75
C LYS A 164 6.46 15.64 17.95
N ILE A 165 7.78 15.73 17.78
CA ILE A 165 8.53 16.97 18.04
C ILE A 165 8.83 17.69 16.72
N GLY A 166 8.36 18.93 16.61
CA GLY A 166 8.64 19.81 15.49
C GLY A 166 7.67 19.60 14.31
N ASN A 167 8.22 19.66 13.09
CA ASN A 167 7.46 19.51 11.86
C ASN A 167 7.17 18.03 11.55
N ASP A 168 6.21 17.81 10.64
CA ASP A 168 5.86 16.49 10.13
C ASP A 168 7.10 15.67 9.76
N LYS A 169 7.12 14.42 10.23
CA LYS A 169 8.19 13.44 10.04
C LYS A 169 7.83 12.34 9.05
N GLY A 170 6.64 12.42 8.44
CA GLY A 170 6.16 11.45 7.48
C GLY A 170 5.88 10.09 8.09
N ILE A 171 5.63 9.99 9.40
CA ILE A 171 5.29 8.72 10.08
C ILE A 171 3.83 8.80 10.52
N PHE A 172 2.98 7.93 9.97
CA PHE A 172 1.54 7.89 10.24
C PHE A 172 1.20 6.89 11.33
N ALA A 173 1.83 5.71 11.31
CA ALA A 173 1.58 4.66 12.29
C ALA A 173 2.84 3.85 12.61
N LEU A 174 2.87 3.27 13.80
CA LEU A 174 3.92 2.38 14.29
C LEU A 174 3.28 1.12 14.89
N LEU A 175 3.78 -0.04 14.52
CA LEU A 175 3.32 -1.33 15.02
C LEU A 175 4.51 -2.13 15.58
N ALA A 176 4.45 -2.42 16.88
CA ALA A 176 5.29 -3.43 17.52
C ALA A 176 4.50 -4.76 17.53
N PRO A 177 4.75 -5.68 16.59
CA PRO A 177 4.03 -6.95 16.51
C PRO A 177 4.36 -7.85 17.71
N GLY A 178 3.34 -8.42 18.37
CA GLY A 178 3.56 -9.28 19.53
C GLY A 178 4.15 -10.67 19.23
N LYS A 179 4.18 -11.10 17.97
CA LYS A 179 4.67 -12.42 17.53
C LYS A 179 5.96 -12.37 16.70
N LEU A 180 6.57 -11.18 16.54
CA LEU A 180 7.77 -11.00 15.75
C LEU A 180 8.82 -10.23 16.56
N ASP A 181 9.89 -10.92 16.92
CA ASP A 181 10.99 -10.36 17.68
C ASP A 181 11.96 -9.59 16.78
N GLY A 182 12.47 -8.46 17.28
CA GLY A 182 13.54 -7.69 16.66
C GLY A 182 13.10 -6.76 15.52
N TYR A 183 11.80 -6.56 15.31
CA TYR A 183 11.26 -5.74 14.23
C TYR A 183 10.07 -4.88 14.66
N VAL A 184 9.93 -3.73 14.01
CA VAL A 184 8.81 -2.80 14.13
C VAL A 184 8.38 -2.41 12.72
N PHE A 185 7.08 -2.37 12.46
CA PHE A 185 6.52 -1.87 11.21
C PHE A 185 6.14 -0.39 11.36
N MET A 186 6.31 0.37 10.30
CA MET A 186 6.02 1.80 10.28
C MET A 186 5.30 2.16 8.99
N GLU A 187 4.09 2.70 9.10
CA GLU A 187 3.41 3.32 7.96
C GLU A 187 3.96 4.73 7.81
N ALA A 188 4.58 5.02 6.67
CA ALA A 188 5.33 6.25 6.49
C ALA A 188 5.51 6.68 5.02
N MET A 189 5.89 7.94 4.84
CA MET A 189 6.34 8.55 3.59
C MET A 189 7.72 9.18 3.79
N ASN A 190 8.43 9.41 2.69
CA ASN A 190 9.77 9.98 2.68
C ASN A 190 10.75 9.18 3.57
N THR A 191 11.28 8.10 3.00
CA THR A 191 12.19 7.17 3.68
C THR A 191 13.43 7.85 4.29
N ASP A 192 13.90 8.95 3.70
CA ASP A 192 15.05 9.71 4.21
C ASP A 192 14.69 10.42 5.53
N LEU A 193 13.53 11.07 5.59
CA LEU A 193 13.02 11.72 6.80
C LEU A 193 12.72 10.71 7.92
N VAL A 194 12.19 9.54 7.56
CA VAL A 194 11.96 8.44 8.51
C VAL A 194 13.29 7.94 9.08
N ARG A 195 14.31 7.77 8.22
CA ARG A 195 15.65 7.34 8.63
C ARG A 195 16.30 8.35 9.59
N GLU A 196 16.15 9.64 9.31
CA GLU A 196 16.58 10.71 10.20
C GLU A 196 15.87 10.63 11.56
N THR A 197 14.54 10.47 11.55
CA THR A 197 13.73 10.39 12.78
C THR A 197 14.12 9.20 13.64
N CYS A 198 14.41 8.05 13.03
CA CYS A 198 14.88 6.85 13.72
C CYS A 198 16.32 6.96 14.26
N ARG A 199 17.12 7.89 13.73
CA ARG A 199 18.54 8.02 14.11
C ARG A 199 18.67 8.37 15.59
N GLY A 200 19.54 7.63 16.29
CA GLY A 200 19.81 7.85 17.71
C GLY A 200 18.70 7.39 18.67
N VAL A 201 17.65 6.73 18.18
CA VAL A 201 16.72 5.99 19.04
C VAL A 201 17.45 4.78 19.62
N ARG A 202 17.49 4.67 20.95
CA ARG A 202 18.19 3.57 21.64
C ARG A 202 17.62 2.22 21.20
N LYS A 203 18.48 1.25 20.91
CA LYS A 203 18.13 -0.13 20.46
C LYS A 203 17.49 -0.23 19.07
N ALA A 204 17.21 0.87 18.37
CA ALA A 204 16.95 0.85 16.93
C ALA A 204 18.26 0.55 16.17
N LYS A 205 18.21 -0.36 15.19
CA LYS A 205 19.38 -0.83 14.43
C LYS A 205 19.39 -0.34 12.99
N GLY A 206 18.30 0.28 12.52
CA GLY A 206 18.18 0.83 11.16
C GLY A 206 17.01 0.24 10.38
N LEU A 207 16.61 0.96 9.33
CA LEU A 207 15.60 0.51 8.39
C LEU A 207 16.12 -0.67 7.56
N VAL A 208 15.25 -1.64 7.29
CA VAL A 208 15.45 -2.65 6.27
C VAL A 208 15.22 -2.01 4.91
N ASP A 209 15.98 -2.42 3.90
CA ASP A 209 15.81 -1.92 2.54
C ASP A 209 14.53 -2.51 1.91
N GLY A 210 13.82 -1.66 1.17
CA GLY A 210 12.54 -2.00 0.56
C GLY A 210 11.33 -1.71 1.45
N GLU A 211 10.17 -1.97 0.87
CA GLU A 211 8.86 -1.72 1.46
C GLU A 211 8.12 -3.06 1.57
N THR A 212 7.18 -3.17 2.52
CA THR A 212 6.28 -4.33 2.66
C THR A 212 4.84 -3.92 2.35
N ASN A 213 4.01 -4.90 1.99
CA ASN A 213 2.59 -4.68 1.74
C ASN A 213 1.75 -4.95 3.00
N LEU A 214 0.53 -4.40 3.03
CA LEU A 214 -0.40 -4.59 4.15
C LEU A 214 -0.73 -6.08 4.36
N THR A 215 -0.95 -6.82 3.27
CA THR A 215 -1.28 -8.26 3.28
C THR A 215 -0.22 -9.11 3.99
N GLU A 216 1.04 -8.69 3.95
CA GLU A 216 2.14 -9.40 4.62
C GLU A 216 2.11 -9.21 6.14
N ILE A 217 1.49 -8.14 6.64
CA ILE A 217 1.43 -7.82 8.08
C ILE A 217 0.04 -8.00 8.72
N GLU A 218 -1.00 -8.28 7.93
CA GLU A 218 -2.40 -8.45 8.37
C GLU A 218 -2.53 -9.43 9.55
N HIS A 219 -1.77 -10.52 9.53
CA HIS A 219 -1.79 -11.53 10.58
C HIS A 219 -1.25 -11.04 11.93
N PHE A 220 -0.51 -9.92 11.97
CA PHE A 220 -0.11 -9.22 13.19
C PHE A 220 -1.16 -8.23 13.69
N LEU A 221 -2.07 -7.80 12.81
CA LEU A 221 -3.17 -6.89 13.13
C LEU A 221 -4.41 -7.62 13.67
N THR A 222 -4.43 -8.95 13.60
CA THR A 222 -5.52 -9.75 14.17
C THR A 222 -5.29 -9.95 15.67
N PRO A 223 -6.13 -9.35 16.55
CA PRO A 223 -6.02 -9.58 17.98
C PRO A 223 -6.24 -11.07 18.28
N LYS A 224 -5.59 -11.58 19.33
CA LYS A 224 -5.89 -12.93 19.81
C LYS A 224 -7.32 -12.94 20.37
N PRO A 225 -8.14 -13.95 20.05
CA PRO A 225 -9.44 -14.11 20.68
C PRO A 225 -9.29 -14.09 22.21
N LEU A 226 -10.25 -13.51 22.93
CA LEU A 226 -10.19 -13.46 24.41
C LEU A 226 -10.11 -14.85 25.07
N VAL A 227 -10.64 -15.86 24.38
CA VAL A 227 -10.60 -17.27 24.81
C VAL A 227 -9.26 -17.96 24.52
N SER A 228 -8.33 -17.27 23.84
CA SER A 228 -7.02 -17.81 23.48
C SER A 228 -6.22 -18.19 24.73
N GLY A 229 -5.92 -19.49 24.86
CA GLY A 229 -5.14 -20.03 25.98
C GLY A 229 -5.96 -20.65 27.11
N ILE A 230 -7.30 -20.65 26.97
CA ILE A 230 -8.24 -21.51 27.69
C ILE A 230 -8.38 -22.81 26.88
N SER A 231 -8.45 -23.95 27.55
CA SER A 231 -8.70 -25.28 26.95
C SER A 231 -9.97 -25.90 27.52
N GLU A 232 -10.59 -26.80 26.77
CA GLU A 232 -11.65 -27.66 27.34
C GLU A 232 -11.07 -28.43 28.54
N GLY A 233 -11.86 -28.54 29.60
CA GLY A 233 -11.45 -29.13 30.88
C GLY A 233 -10.75 -28.19 31.85
N ASP A 234 -10.29 -27.00 31.42
CA ASP A 234 -9.72 -25.99 32.32
C ASP A 234 -10.72 -25.60 33.43
N VAL A 235 -10.19 -25.29 34.61
CA VAL A 235 -10.97 -24.76 35.73
C VAL A 235 -10.86 -23.25 35.73
N VAL A 236 -12.01 -22.59 35.64
CA VAL A 236 -12.14 -21.13 35.58
C VAL A 236 -13.03 -20.62 36.70
N GLU A 237 -12.85 -19.36 37.08
CA GLU A 237 -13.74 -18.61 37.96
C GLU A 237 -14.48 -17.55 37.16
N LEU A 238 -15.79 -17.45 37.34
CA LEU A 238 -16.60 -16.40 36.73
C LEU A 238 -16.36 -15.08 37.46
N VAL A 239 -15.91 -14.04 36.76
CA VAL A 239 -15.60 -12.72 37.38
C VAL A 239 -16.70 -11.68 37.18
N ALA A 240 -17.73 -12.01 36.38
CA ALA A 240 -18.87 -11.16 36.07
C ALA A 240 -20.18 -11.96 35.96
N GLY A 241 -21.32 -11.26 35.90
CA GLY A 241 -22.63 -11.88 35.76
C GLY A 241 -23.21 -12.46 37.06
N PRO A 242 -24.35 -13.15 36.98
CA PRO A 242 -25.08 -13.66 38.15
C PRO A 242 -24.32 -14.75 38.93
N PHE A 243 -23.42 -15.48 38.27
CA PHE A 243 -22.62 -16.56 38.86
C PHE A 243 -21.20 -16.10 39.26
N LYS A 244 -21.00 -14.80 39.47
CA LYS A 244 -19.68 -14.24 39.82
C LYS A 244 -19.14 -14.85 41.12
N GLY A 245 -17.90 -15.31 41.08
CA GLY A 245 -17.18 -15.95 42.17
C GLY A 245 -17.29 -17.48 42.14
N GLU A 246 -18.19 -18.04 41.36
CA GLU A 246 -18.33 -19.48 41.22
C GLU A 246 -17.22 -20.06 40.32
N LYS A 247 -16.83 -21.29 40.64
CA LYS A 247 -15.88 -22.07 39.84
C LYS A 247 -16.63 -22.95 38.86
N ALA A 248 -16.07 -23.10 37.67
CA ALA A 248 -16.65 -23.89 36.61
C ALA A 248 -15.56 -24.63 35.83
N ARG A 249 -15.94 -25.73 35.18
CA ARG A 249 -15.10 -26.45 34.22
C ARG A 249 -15.50 -26.06 32.81
N VAL A 250 -14.52 -25.79 31.95
CA VAL A 250 -14.76 -25.47 30.54
C VAL A 250 -15.21 -26.73 29.81
N GLN A 251 -16.35 -26.67 29.11
CA GLN A 251 -16.90 -27.79 28.33
C GLN A 251 -16.72 -27.58 26.83
N LYS A 252 -16.84 -26.33 26.36
CA LYS A 252 -16.73 -26.00 24.93
C LYS A 252 -16.22 -24.58 24.75
N ILE A 253 -15.45 -24.36 23.68
CA ILE A 253 -14.95 -23.04 23.29
C ILE A 253 -15.47 -22.69 21.89
N ASP A 254 -16.01 -21.48 21.74
CA ASP A 254 -16.34 -20.87 20.44
C ASP A 254 -15.41 -19.67 20.20
N GLU A 255 -14.30 -19.90 19.51
CA GLU A 255 -13.31 -18.87 19.21
C GLU A 255 -13.86 -17.75 18.32
N SER A 256 -14.84 -18.06 17.47
CA SER A 256 -15.43 -17.07 16.54
C SER A 256 -16.28 -16.04 17.25
N LYS A 257 -16.92 -16.42 18.36
CA LYS A 257 -17.75 -15.55 19.20
C LYS A 257 -17.03 -15.08 20.46
N GLU A 258 -15.83 -15.57 20.71
CA GLU A 258 -15.09 -15.36 21.96
C GLU A 258 -15.90 -15.77 23.20
N GLU A 259 -16.66 -16.86 23.10
CA GLU A 259 -17.50 -17.40 24.15
C GLU A 259 -17.02 -18.79 24.59
N ILE A 260 -17.19 -19.11 25.87
CA ILE A 260 -16.97 -20.44 26.42
C ILE A 260 -18.25 -20.94 27.11
N THR A 261 -18.53 -22.22 26.94
CA THR A 261 -19.57 -22.91 27.72
C THR A 261 -18.89 -23.61 28.89
N VAL A 262 -19.34 -23.30 30.10
CA VAL A 262 -18.79 -23.83 31.35
C VAL A 262 -19.87 -24.57 32.14
N GLU A 263 -19.43 -25.52 32.96
CA GLU A 263 -20.27 -26.25 33.90
C GLU A 263 -19.86 -25.91 35.34
N LEU A 264 -20.81 -25.42 36.14
CA LEU A 264 -20.59 -24.97 37.51
C LEU A 264 -20.35 -26.15 38.46
N PHE A 265 -19.38 -26.04 39.38
CA PHE A 265 -19.12 -27.08 40.38
C PHE A 265 -20.16 -27.12 41.52
N GLU A 266 -20.73 -25.98 41.87
CA GLU A 266 -21.62 -25.85 43.03
C GLU A 266 -23.08 -26.23 42.73
N ALA A 267 -23.39 -26.54 41.45
CA ALA A 267 -24.73 -26.89 41.03
C ALA A 267 -25.05 -28.36 41.30
N THR A 268 -26.18 -28.64 41.96
CA THR A 268 -26.68 -30.01 42.21
C THR A 268 -27.00 -30.78 40.93
N VAL A 269 -27.25 -30.07 39.83
CA VAL A 269 -27.51 -30.61 38.49
C VAL A 269 -26.57 -29.89 37.51
N PRO A 270 -25.96 -30.59 36.52
CA PRO A 270 -25.16 -29.96 35.48
C PRO A 270 -25.97 -28.91 34.71
N ILE A 271 -25.57 -27.63 34.81
CA ILE A 271 -26.15 -26.52 34.06
C ILE A 271 -25.05 -25.91 33.19
N PRO A 272 -25.10 -26.08 31.86
CA PRO A 272 -24.15 -25.42 30.96
C PRO A 272 -24.49 -23.94 30.84
N VAL A 273 -23.52 -23.07 31.13
CA VAL A 273 -23.65 -21.62 31.01
C VAL A 273 -22.64 -21.11 29.99
N THR A 274 -23.11 -20.38 28.98
CA THR A 274 -22.23 -19.72 28.01
C THR A 274 -21.91 -18.30 28.47
N VAL A 275 -20.62 -17.97 28.55
CA VAL A 275 -20.11 -16.66 28.97
C VAL A 275 -19.01 -16.20 28.02
N ARG A 276 -18.77 -14.89 27.97
CA ARG A 276 -17.66 -14.31 27.20
C ARG A 276 -16.32 -14.61 27.86
N GLY A 277 -15.26 -14.73 27.06
CA GLY A 277 -13.91 -15.04 27.54
C GLY A 277 -13.33 -13.99 28.51
N ASP A 278 -13.75 -12.73 28.44
CA ASP A 278 -13.36 -11.67 29.41
C ASP A 278 -14.07 -11.77 30.76
N SER A 279 -15.13 -12.56 30.86
CA SER A 279 -15.94 -12.73 32.06
C SER A 279 -15.43 -13.88 32.94
N VAL A 280 -14.28 -14.46 32.60
CA VAL A 280 -13.68 -15.58 33.33
C VAL A 280 -12.21 -15.36 33.64
N ARG A 281 -11.74 -16.00 34.71
CA ARG A 281 -10.33 -16.06 35.11
C ARG A 281 -9.91 -17.52 35.24
N VAL A 282 -8.88 -17.93 34.49
CA VAL A 282 -8.32 -19.29 34.57
C VAL A 282 -7.65 -19.49 35.93
N LEU A 283 -8.04 -20.56 36.64
CA LEU A 283 -7.47 -20.96 37.93
C LEU A 283 -6.49 -22.12 37.78
N GLU A 284 -6.90 -23.15 37.05
CA GLU A 284 -6.11 -24.37 36.84
C GLU A 284 -6.24 -24.79 35.38
N LYS A 285 -5.10 -25.14 34.77
CA LYS A 285 -5.07 -25.71 33.43
C LYS A 285 -5.13 -27.22 33.54
N GLU A 286 -5.98 -27.85 32.74
CA GLU A 286 -5.96 -29.30 32.62
C GLU A 286 -4.58 -29.72 32.07
N ARG A 287 -3.94 -30.68 32.74
CA ARG A 287 -2.58 -31.15 32.39
C ARG A 287 -2.58 -32.12 31.23
#